data_AF-A0A2T1CHD7-F1
#
_entry.id   AF-A0A2T1CHD7-F1
#
_cell.length_a   1.000
_cell.length_b   1.000
_cell.length_c   1.000
_cell.angle_alpha   90.00
_cell.angle_beta   90.00
_cell.angle_gamma   90.00
#
_symmetry.space_group_name_H-M   'P 1'
#
loop_
_entity.id
_entity.type
_entity.pdbx_description
1 polymer ?
#
loop_
_entity_poly.entity_id
_entity_poly.type
_entity_poly.pdbx_seq_one_letter_code
_entity_poly.pdbx_strand_id
1 'polypeptide(L)'
;VFYTSDYGFSDRLSQAIAHGITKTGVAVEMMDLKIADLQEVRELVGTAAGIVICSPPSVGAAGENAEAAINTILVAANNKQSFGLCESGGGDDASVYPLRNKFKELGLKEIFPNILIKDTPTEAIYQLCDEAGTDLGQWLTRDKAVKQMKSLDSDLDKALGRISGGLYIITAQKGEVSSAMLASWVTQASFKPLGLTIAVAKDRAIESMMHAGDKFVLNVLEEGNYQTLMRHFLKRFQPGADRFSGVKTQPGSNGSPILTDALAYMECEVVSRMELSDHHIVYAIVDSGRVSNPEALPAVHHRKVGNHY
;
A
#
# COMPACT_ATOMS: atom_id res chain seq x y z
N VAL A 1 5.54 -7.92 14.64
CA VAL A 1 5.94 -8.72 13.47
C VAL A 1 7.03 -9.66 13.94
N PHE A 2 6.79 -10.97 13.83
CA PHE A 2 7.70 -12.01 14.23
C PHE A 2 8.47 -12.52 13.00
N TYR A 3 9.78 -12.64 13.11
CA TYR A 3 10.68 -13.07 12.03
C TYR A 3 11.80 -13.94 12.59
N THR A 4 12.67 -14.51 11.75
CA THR A 4 13.85 -15.25 12.22
C THR A 4 15.10 -14.69 11.54
N SER A 5 16.01 -14.09 12.30
CA SER A 5 17.23 -13.51 11.73
C SER A 5 18.15 -14.57 11.12
N ASP A 6 18.86 -14.19 10.05
CA ASP A 6 19.77 -15.06 9.30
C ASP A 6 19.10 -16.31 8.68
N TYR A 7 17.78 -16.28 8.48
CA TYR A 7 17.02 -17.38 7.89
C TYR A 7 16.33 -16.95 6.58
N GLY A 8 16.79 -17.51 5.46
CA GLY A 8 16.28 -17.16 4.13
C GLY A 8 16.29 -15.66 3.88
N PHE A 9 15.12 -15.09 3.59
CA PHE A 9 14.89 -13.67 3.39
C PHE A 9 14.03 -13.03 4.50
N SER A 10 13.89 -13.70 5.64
CA SER A 10 12.98 -13.31 6.73
C SER A 10 13.16 -11.85 7.18
N ASP A 11 14.41 -11.40 7.35
CA ASP A 11 14.73 -10.03 7.73
C ASP A 11 14.13 -8.99 6.77
N ARG A 12 14.38 -9.13 5.47
CA ARG A 12 13.93 -8.15 4.47
C ARG A 12 12.42 -8.21 4.25
N LEU A 13 11.85 -9.42 4.22
CA LEU A 13 10.40 -9.61 4.04
C LEU A 13 9.62 -9.02 5.22
N SER A 14 10.06 -9.32 6.45
CA SER A 14 9.41 -8.81 7.66
C SER A 14 9.54 -7.29 7.78
N GLN A 15 10.69 -6.71 7.41
CA GLN A 15 10.89 -5.26 7.35
C GLN A 15 9.99 -4.59 6.30
N ALA A 16 9.80 -5.19 5.13
CA ALA A 16 8.89 -4.67 4.11
C ALA A 16 7.43 -4.65 4.61
N ILE A 17 6.98 -5.72 5.28
CA ILE A 17 5.64 -5.75 5.89
C ILE A 17 5.53 -4.70 7.02
N ALA A 18 6.53 -4.62 7.89
CA ALA A 18 6.56 -3.66 9.00
C ALA A 18 6.52 -2.20 8.51
N HIS A 19 7.24 -1.91 7.42
CA HIS A 19 7.24 -0.61 6.78
C HIS A 19 5.83 -0.26 6.27
N GLY A 20 5.16 -1.16 5.55
CA GLY A 20 3.79 -0.99 5.11
C GLY A 20 2.80 -0.71 6.25
N ILE A 21 2.91 -1.43 7.38
CA ILE A 21 2.07 -1.19 8.57
C ILE A 21 2.35 0.22 9.14
N THR A 22 3.62 0.61 9.22
CA THR A 22 4.03 1.89 9.83
C THR A 22 3.52 3.09 9.03
N LYS A 23 3.42 3.00 7.70
CA LYS A 23 2.85 4.05 6.84
C LYS A 23 1.44 4.47 7.23
N THR A 24 0.67 3.59 7.86
CA THR A 24 -0.72 3.88 8.28
C THR A 24 -0.80 4.51 9.67
N GLY A 25 0.35 4.79 10.31
CA GLY A 25 0.44 5.33 11.67
C GLY A 25 0.26 4.28 12.76
N VAL A 26 0.33 2.98 12.43
CA VAL A 26 0.33 1.88 13.40
C VAL A 26 1.77 1.60 13.83
N ALA A 27 2.01 1.59 15.15
CA ALA A 27 3.32 1.21 15.69
C ALA A 27 3.57 -0.30 15.49
N VAL A 28 4.82 -0.65 15.18
CA VAL A 28 5.24 -2.03 14.93
C VAL A 28 6.37 -2.40 15.87
N GLU A 29 6.15 -3.45 16.66
CA GLU A 29 7.22 -4.14 17.39
C GLU A 29 7.74 -5.32 16.54
N MET A 30 9.05 -5.44 16.43
CA MET A 30 9.75 -6.52 15.72
C MET A 30 10.32 -7.51 16.72
N MET A 31 10.11 -8.82 16.52
CA MET A 31 10.60 -9.85 17.43
C MET A 31 11.26 -10.99 16.66
N ASP A 32 12.53 -11.27 16.98
CA ASP A 32 13.29 -12.36 16.38
C ASP A 32 13.03 -13.68 17.13
N LEU A 33 12.30 -14.58 16.48
CA LEU A 33 11.93 -15.89 17.00
C LEU A 33 13.14 -16.79 17.28
N LYS A 34 14.31 -16.51 16.69
CA LYS A 34 15.54 -17.27 16.94
C LYS A 34 16.01 -17.18 18.39
N ILE A 35 15.80 -16.02 19.03
CA ILE A 35 16.29 -15.70 20.36
C ILE A 35 15.18 -15.17 21.29
N ALA A 36 13.93 -15.27 20.87
CA ALA A 36 12.79 -14.71 21.59
C ALA A 36 12.62 -15.30 23.00
N ASP A 37 12.45 -14.44 23.98
CA ASP A 37 12.00 -14.81 25.32
C ASP A 37 10.47 -15.05 25.32
N LEU A 38 10.02 -16.16 25.90
CA LEU A 38 8.60 -16.55 25.84
C LEU A 38 7.70 -15.63 26.67
N GLN A 39 8.21 -15.04 27.76
CA GLN A 39 7.43 -14.08 28.54
C GLN A 39 7.22 -12.80 27.74
N GLU A 40 8.27 -12.28 27.11
CA GLU A 40 8.21 -11.12 26.25
C GLU A 40 7.25 -11.34 25.06
N VAL A 41 7.34 -12.50 24.39
CA VAL A 41 6.41 -12.89 23.32
C VAL A 41 4.95 -12.82 23.79
N ARG A 42 4.66 -13.36 24.97
CA ARG A 42 3.31 -13.36 25.55
C ARG A 42 2.81 -11.94 25.83
N GLU A 43 3.66 -11.08 26.38
CA GLU A 43 3.33 -9.68 26.67
C GLU A 43 3.05 -8.88 25.39
N LEU A 44 3.91 -9.02 24.36
CA LEU A 44 3.73 -8.39 23.06
C LEU A 44 2.43 -8.83 22.40
N VAL A 45 2.14 -10.13 22.36
CA VAL A 45 0.89 -10.65 21.78
C VAL A 45 -0.32 -10.17 22.57
N GLY A 46 -0.23 -10.07 23.90
CA GLY A 46 -1.34 -9.61 24.74
C GLY A 46 -1.77 -8.17 24.48
N THR A 47 -0.87 -7.32 23.99
CA THR A 47 -1.13 -5.89 23.71
C THR A 47 -1.35 -5.61 22.22
N ALA A 48 -0.89 -6.50 21.33
CA ALA A 48 -0.98 -6.31 19.89
C ALA A 48 -2.43 -6.32 19.37
N ALA A 49 -2.74 -5.47 18.40
CA ALA A 49 -4.01 -5.53 17.66
C ALA A 49 -3.92 -6.42 16.41
N GLY A 50 -2.71 -6.64 15.89
CA GLY A 50 -2.42 -7.47 14.74
C GLY A 50 -1.12 -8.27 14.90
N ILE A 51 -1.09 -9.48 14.36
CA ILE A 51 0.03 -10.41 14.45
C ILE A 51 0.49 -10.78 13.04
N VAL A 52 1.78 -10.58 12.75
CA VAL A 52 2.40 -11.06 11.50
C VAL A 52 3.51 -12.01 11.86
N ILE A 53 3.58 -13.15 11.18
CA ILE A 53 4.65 -14.15 11.36
C ILE A 53 5.26 -14.46 9.98
N CYS A 54 6.56 -14.24 9.86
CA CYS A 54 7.39 -14.83 8.81
C CYS A 54 7.84 -16.22 9.28
N SER A 55 7.57 -17.25 8.48
CA SER A 55 7.81 -18.65 8.88
C SER A 55 9.27 -18.88 9.31
N PRO A 56 9.51 -19.45 10.50
CA PRO A 56 10.84 -19.86 10.93
C PRO A 56 11.29 -21.13 10.20
N PRO A 57 12.56 -21.56 10.36
CA PRO A 57 12.97 -22.93 10.00
C PRO A 57 12.13 -23.96 10.76
N SER A 58 11.87 -25.10 10.13
CA SER A 58 11.13 -26.21 10.74
C SER A 58 12.03 -27.15 11.57
N VAL A 59 13.36 -27.00 11.47
CA VAL A 59 14.34 -27.84 12.15
C VAL A 59 15.46 -27.02 12.78
N GLY A 60 16.26 -27.66 13.65
CA GLY A 60 17.41 -27.06 14.32
C GLY A 60 17.01 -26.17 15.50
N ALA A 61 18.02 -25.70 16.25
CA ALA A 61 17.81 -24.95 17.49
C ALA A 61 16.97 -23.68 17.30
N ALA A 62 17.15 -22.98 16.17
CA ALA A 62 16.32 -21.82 15.84
C ALA A 62 14.85 -22.20 15.60
N GLY A 63 14.60 -23.34 14.93
CA GLY A 63 13.26 -23.86 14.71
C GLY A 63 12.58 -24.31 16.00
N GLU A 64 13.31 -24.99 16.89
CA GLU A 64 12.80 -25.40 18.21
C GLU A 64 12.39 -24.19 19.07
N ASN A 65 13.23 -23.15 19.14
CA ASN A 65 12.90 -21.93 19.87
C ASN A 65 11.70 -21.20 19.24
N ALA A 66 11.69 -21.09 17.92
CA ALA A 66 10.61 -20.45 17.18
C ALA A 66 9.28 -21.22 17.32
N GLU A 67 9.30 -22.55 17.37
CA GLU A 67 8.11 -23.37 17.62
C GLU A 67 7.55 -23.11 19.03
N ALA A 68 8.41 -23.07 20.04
CA ALA A 68 8.01 -22.71 21.41
C ALA A 68 7.39 -21.31 21.48
N ALA A 69 7.99 -20.33 20.79
CA ALA A 69 7.47 -18.98 20.68
C ALA A 69 6.12 -18.95 19.93
N ILE A 70 5.97 -19.67 18.81
CA ILE A 70 4.70 -19.76 18.06
C ILE A 70 3.59 -20.38 18.91
N ASN A 71 3.88 -21.43 19.67
CA ASN A 71 2.92 -22.01 20.60
C ASN A 71 2.51 -21.00 21.68
N THR A 72 3.45 -20.20 22.17
CA THR A 72 3.17 -19.10 23.12
C THR A 72 2.30 -18.02 22.48
N ILE A 73 2.56 -17.65 21.22
CA ILE A 73 1.72 -16.71 20.45
C ILE A 73 0.30 -17.24 20.33
N LEU A 74 0.13 -18.51 19.96
CA LEU A 74 -1.19 -19.14 19.81
C LEU A 74 -1.99 -19.16 21.12
N VAL A 75 -1.32 -19.38 22.26
CA VAL A 75 -1.97 -19.36 23.58
C VAL A 75 -2.33 -17.93 24.02
N ALA A 76 -1.52 -16.94 23.67
CA ALA A 76 -1.74 -15.54 24.05
C ALA A 76 -2.72 -14.81 23.11
N ALA A 77 -2.88 -15.27 21.87
CA ALA A 77 -3.71 -14.65 20.87
C ALA A 77 -5.21 -14.75 21.20
N ASN A 78 -6.00 -13.79 20.70
CA ASN A 78 -7.45 -13.74 20.91
C ASN A 78 -8.22 -13.27 19.67
N ASN A 79 -9.52 -13.57 19.64
CA ASN A 79 -10.40 -13.34 18.49
C ASN A 79 -10.64 -11.86 18.11
N LYS A 80 -10.16 -10.89 18.88
CA LYS A 80 -10.23 -9.46 18.51
C LYS A 80 -9.06 -9.03 17.64
N GLN A 81 -8.03 -9.87 17.54
CA GLN A 81 -6.83 -9.61 16.77
C GLN A 81 -7.00 -10.03 15.32
N SER A 82 -6.15 -9.46 14.48
CA SER A 82 -6.04 -9.81 13.06
C SER A 82 -4.66 -10.38 12.77
N PHE A 83 -4.50 -11.12 11.68
CA PHE A 83 -3.22 -11.72 11.36
C PHE A 83 -2.89 -11.75 9.86
N GLY A 84 -1.61 -11.98 9.58
CA GLY A 84 -1.08 -12.28 8.26
C GLY A 84 0.18 -13.12 8.34
N LEU A 85 0.45 -13.93 7.32
CA LEU A 85 1.56 -14.88 7.32
C LEU A 85 2.37 -14.75 6.02
N CYS A 86 3.67 -14.95 6.14
CA CYS A 86 4.62 -14.95 5.03
C CYS A 86 5.60 -16.09 5.22
N GLU A 87 6.01 -16.76 4.14
CA GLU A 87 7.19 -17.64 4.18
C GLU A 87 8.46 -16.79 4.23
N SER A 88 9.54 -17.33 4.77
CA SER A 88 10.85 -16.66 4.78
C SER A 88 11.71 -17.08 3.57
N GLY A 89 11.40 -18.21 2.92
CA GLY A 89 12.14 -18.71 1.75
C GLY A 89 13.53 -19.23 2.12
N GLY A 90 13.66 -19.88 3.28
CA GLY A 90 14.90 -20.52 3.74
C GLY A 90 15.08 -21.96 3.25
N GLY A 91 14.01 -22.58 2.74
CA GLY A 91 14.03 -23.90 2.10
C GLY A 91 13.45 -25.02 2.97
N ASP A 92 13.52 -24.86 4.29
CA ASP A 92 12.93 -25.76 5.30
C ASP A 92 11.88 -25.05 6.16
N ASP A 93 11.18 -24.07 5.59
CA ASP A 93 10.21 -23.23 6.30
C ASP A 93 9.12 -24.04 6.98
N ALA A 94 8.81 -23.67 8.23
CA ALA A 94 7.60 -24.15 8.89
C ALA A 94 6.37 -23.73 8.06
N SER A 95 5.51 -24.71 7.73
CA SER A 95 4.37 -24.45 6.85
C SER A 95 3.42 -23.40 7.43
N VAL A 96 3.08 -22.39 6.62
CA VAL A 96 2.11 -21.35 6.99
C VAL A 96 0.67 -21.88 7.13
N TYR A 97 0.33 -23.01 6.50
CA TYR A 97 -1.06 -23.47 6.44
C TYR A 97 -1.60 -24.05 7.76
N PRO A 98 -0.90 -24.96 8.47
CA PRO A 98 -1.33 -25.38 9.80
C PRO A 98 -1.47 -24.21 10.77
N LEU A 99 -0.53 -23.27 10.74
CA LEU A 99 -0.55 -22.07 11.58
C LEU A 99 -1.75 -21.16 11.25
N ARG A 100 -2.04 -20.95 9.96
CA ARG A 100 -3.22 -20.21 9.49
C ARG A 100 -4.51 -20.83 10.02
N ASN A 101 -4.64 -22.15 9.97
CA ASN A 101 -5.84 -22.84 10.44
C ASN A 101 -6.03 -22.63 11.95
N LYS A 102 -4.97 -22.77 12.75
CA LYS A 102 -5.01 -22.51 14.19
C LYS A 102 -5.45 -21.07 14.50
N PHE A 103 -4.91 -20.07 13.81
CA PHE A 103 -5.36 -18.68 14.01
C PHE A 103 -6.83 -18.45 13.63
N LYS A 104 -7.30 -19.10 12.56
CA LYS A 104 -8.73 -19.04 12.17
C LYS A 104 -9.64 -19.73 13.17
N GLU A 105 -9.24 -20.87 13.73
CA GLU A 105 -9.97 -21.56 14.78
C GLU A 105 -10.09 -20.72 16.06
N LEU A 106 -9.05 -19.95 16.39
CA LEU A 106 -9.06 -18.94 17.45
C LEU A 106 -9.92 -17.70 17.12
N GLY A 107 -10.45 -17.59 15.90
CA GLY A 107 -11.34 -16.52 15.47
C GLY A 107 -10.62 -15.25 15.01
N LEU A 108 -9.30 -15.26 14.82
CA LEU A 108 -8.58 -14.11 14.31
C LEU A 108 -8.92 -13.86 12.84
N LYS A 109 -8.95 -12.58 12.45
CA LYS A 109 -9.21 -12.18 11.06
C LYS A 109 -7.92 -12.20 10.24
N GLU A 110 -7.85 -13.06 9.23
CA GLU A 110 -6.81 -12.99 8.19
C GLU A 110 -7.04 -11.74 7.31
N ILE A 111 -6.01 -10.90 7.15
CA ILE A 111 -6.12 -9.62 6.42
C ILE A 111 -5.60 -9.69 4.99
N PHE A 112 -4.49 -10.38 4.77
CA PHE A 112 -3.92 -10.59 3.44
C PHE A 112 -3.66 -12.08 3.21
N PRO A 113 -3.69 -12.56 1.95
CA PRO A 113 -3.36 -13.94 1.62
C PRO A 113 -1.93 -14.29 2.05
N ASN A 114 -1.69 -15.53 2.48
CA ASN A 114 -0.33 -16.00 2.78
C ASN A 114 0.64 -15.65 1.64
N ILE A 115 1.73 -14.95 1.96
CA ILE A 115 2.79 -14.65 1.01
C ILE A 115 3.72 -15.87 0.97
N LEU A 116 3.86 -16.48 -0.21
CA LEU A 116 4.67 -17.68 -0.40
C LEU A 116 5.95 -17.32 -1.14
N ILE A 117 7.08 -17.89 -0.71
CA ILE A 117 8.41 -17.58 -1.25
C ILE A 117 8.99 -18.85 -1.87
N LYS A 118 8.91 -18.94 -3.20
CA LYS A 118 9.39 -20.11 -3.95
C LYS A 118 10.80 -19.95 -4.48
N ASP A 119 11.16 -18.72 -4.82
CA ASP A 119 12.43 -18.33 -5.44
C ASP A 119 13.00 -17.11 -4.69
N THR A 120 14.18 -16.67 -5.09
CA THR A 120 14.77 -15.43 -4.57
C THR A 120 13.79 -14.26 -4.76
N PRO A 121 13.39 -13.55 -3.69
CA PRO A 121 12.45 -12.44 -3.78
C PRO A 121 12.93 -11.34 -4.72
N THR A 122 12.05 -10.92 -5.62
CA THR A 122 12.25 -9.73 -6.47
C THR A 122 11.67 -8.48 -5.80
N GLU A 123 11.89 -7.31 -6.39
CA GLU A 123 11.26 -6.06 -5.94
C GLU A 123 9.72 -6.15 -5.89
N ALA A 124 9.11 -6.96 -6.77
CA ALA A 124 7.67 -7.19 -6.75
C ALA A 124 7.21 -7.93 -5.48
N ILE A 125 8.03 -8.84 -4.94
CA ILE A 125 7.73 -9.53 -3.68
C ILE A 125 7.85 -8.58 -2.49
N TYR A 126 8.87 -7.71 -2.48
CA TYR A 126 8.99 -6.71 -1.41
C TYR A 126 7.85 -5.67 -1.47
N GLN A 127 7.41 -5.26 -2.66
CA GLN A 127 6.21 -4.44 -2.81
C GLN A 127 4.96 -5.18 -2.32
N LEU A 128 4.80 -6.47 -2.65
CA LEU A 128 3.69 -7.29 -2.14
C LEU A 128 3.67 -7.31 -0.60
N CYS A 129 4.83 -7.45 0.04
CA CYS A 129 4.97 -7.36 1.49
C CYS A 129 4.57 -5.98 2.04
N ASP A 130 5.02 -4.89 1.43
CA ASP A 130 4.65 -3.51 1.81
C ASP A 130 3.14 -3.27 1.68
N GLU A 131 2.53 -3.71 0.59
CA GLU A 131 1.09 -3.62 0.35
C GLU A 131 0.28 -4.45 1.36
N ALA A 132 0.73 -5.67 1.66
CA ALA A 132 0.12 -6.53 2.67
C ALA A 132 0.18 -5.90 4.08
N GLY A 133 1.31 -5.30 4.43
CA GLY A 133 1.47 -4.53 5.66
C GLY A 133 0.53 -3.33 5.73
N THR A 134 0.41 -2.61 4.61
CA THR A 134 -0.50 -1.45 4.47
C THR A 134 -1.96 -1.86 4.66
N ASP A 135 -2.39 -2.97 4.06
CA ASP A 135 -3.75 -3.50 4.22
C ASP A 135 -4.06 -3.86 5.69
N LEU A 136 -3.10 -4.48 6.39
CA LEU A 136 -3.21 -4.74 7.83
C LEU A 136 -3.29 -3.43 8.62
N GLY A 137 -2.41 -2.48 8.35
CA GLY A 137 -2.41 -1.18 9.01
C GLY A 137 -3.73 -0.41 8.82
N GLN A 138 -4.29 -0.40 7.61
CA GLN A 138 -5.58 0.22 7.29
C GLN A 138 -6.74 -0.48 8.01
N TRP A 139 -6.71 -1.81 8.11
CA TRP A 139 -7.70 -2.56 8.85
C TRP A 139 -7.71 -2.18 10.34
N LEU A 140 -6.52 -2.11 10.95
CA LEU A 140 -6.36 -1.79 12.36
C LEU A 140 -6.76 -0.34 12.70
N THR A 141 -6.61 0.60 11.78
CA THR A 141 -6.96 2.02 11.99
C THR A 141 -8.37 2.38 11.51
N ARG A 142 -9.06 1.50 10.80
CA ARG A 142 -10.37 1.76 10.17
C ARG A 142 -11.37 2.40 11.13
N ASP A 143 -11.57 1.81 12.30
CA ASP A 143 -12.61 2.27 13.22
C ASP A 143 -12.25 3.63 13.85
N LYS A 144 -10.95 3.91 14.05
CA LYS A 144 -10.44 5.21 14.48
C LYS A 144 -10.67 6.26 13.39
N ALA A 145 -10.34 5.94 12.14
CA ALA A 145 -10.57 6.82 11.00
C ALA A 145 -12.06 7.15 10.82
N VAL A 146 -12.95 6.14 10.92
CA VAL A 146 -14.40 6.36 10.84
C VAL A 146 -14.91 7.26 11.97
N LYS A 147 -14.41 7.09 13.20
CA LYS A 147 -14.76 7.97 14.33
C LYS A 147 -14.30 9.40 14.12
N GLN A 148 -13.06 9.60 13.64
CA GLN A 148 -12.53 10.93 13.33
C GLN A 148 -13.33 11.61 12.21
N MET A 149 -13.65 10.88 11.14
CA MET A 149 -14.49 11.40 10.05
C MET A 149 -15.87 11.85 10.54
N LYS A 150 -16.51 11.09 11.46
CA LYS A 150 -17.79 11.46 12.05
C LYS A 150 -17.73 12.64 13.03
N SER A 151 -16.54 12.98 13.52
CA SER A 151 -16.34 14.09 14.46
C SER A 151 -16.14 15.45 13.78
N LEU A 152 -15.94 15.48 12.46
CA LEU A 152 -15.91 16.73 11.71
C LEU A 152 -17.27 17.42 11.75
N ASP A 153 -17.24 18.75 11.89
CA ASP A 153 -18.43 19.57 11.71
C ASP A 153 -19.00 19.36 10.30
N SER A 154 -20.32 19.12 10.23
CA SER A 154 -20.96 18.71 8.98
C SER A 154 -20.94 19.79 7.90
N ASP A 155 -20.92 21.06 8.29
CA ASP A 155 -20.91 22.17 7.33
C ASP A 155 -19.49 22.47 6.87
N LEU A 156 -18.49 22.33 7.75
CA LEU A 156 -17.08 22.34 7.38
C LEU A 156 -16.74 21.23 6.36
N ASP A 157 -17.21 20.00 6.58
CA ASP A 157 -16.96 18.87 5.67
C ASP A 157 -17.60 19.11 4.29
N LYS A 158 -18.83 19.64 4.25
CA LYS A 158 -19.48 20.05 2.99
C LYS A 158 -18.71 21.16 2.29
N ALA A 159 -18.20 22.15 3.03
CA ALA A 159 -17.41 23.25 2.48
C ALA A 159 -16.11 22.75 1.85
N LEU A 160 -15.39 21.84 2.51
CA LEU A 160 -14.22 21.15 1.93
C LEU A 160 -14.58 20.36 0.67
N GLY A 161 -15.76 19.73 0.65
CA GLY A 161 -16.30 19.07 -0.54
C GLY A 161 -16.58 19.99 -1.73
N ARG A 162 -16.54 21.32 -1.57
CA ARG A 162 -16.72 22.29 -2.67
C ARG A 162 -15.43 22.68 -3.37
N ILE A 163 -14.28 22.22 -2.88
CA ILE A 163 -13.01 22.36 -3.61
C ILE A 163 -13.14 21.61 -4.94
N SER A 164 -13.09 22.37 -6.04
CA SER A 164 -13.11 21.82 -7.40
C SER A 164 -11.75 21.24 -7.76
N GLY A 165 -11.76 20.11 -8.47
CA GLY A 165 -10.57 19.53 -9.07
C GLY A 165 -10.95 18.72 -10.31
N GLY A 166 -9.99 18.50 -11.20
CA GLY A 166 -10.16 17.55 -12.29
C GLY A 166 -10.14 16.10 -11.78
N LEU A 167 -10.52 15.16 -12.65
CA LEU A 167 -10.27 13.74 -12.43
C LEU A 167 -9.07 13.30 -13.24
N TYR A 168 -8.13 12.68 -12.55
CA TYR A 168 -6.86 12.22 -13.11
C TYR A 168 -6.56 10.80 -12.67
N ILE A 169 -5.74 10.09 -13.43
CA ILE A 169 -5.12 8.85 -13.00
C ILE A 169 -3.61 9.00 -13.11
N ILE A 170 -2.94 8.82 -11.99
CA ILE A 170 -1.49 8.74 -11.94
C ILE A 170 -1.11 7.29 -12.14
N THR A 171 -0.15 7.06 -13.03
CA THR A 171 0.39 5.74 -13.33
C THR A 171 1.90 5.80 -13.20
N ALA A 172 2.51 4.77 -12.63
CA ALA A 172 3.94 4.71 -12.42
C ALA A 172 4.46 3.29 -12.70
N GLN A 173 5.70 3.22 -13.19
CA GLN A 173 6.45 1.99 -13.40
C GLN A 173 7.86 2.14 -12.81
N LYS A 174 8.25 1.20 -11.95
CA LYS A 174 9.60 1.13 -11.38
C LYS A 174 10.10 -0.31 -11.38
N GLY A 175 11.06 -0.59 -12.27
CA GLY A 175 11.50 -1.97 -12.52
C GLY A 175 10.34 -2.82 -13.01
N GLU A 176 10.04 -3.91 -12.32
CA GLU A 176 8.93 -4.82 -12.63
C GLU A 176 7.60 -4.40 -11.99
N VAL A 177 7.62 -3.40 -11.11
CA VAL A 177 6.45 -3.01 -10.32
C VAL A 177 5.72 -1.84 -10.99
N SER A 178 4.41 -1.98 -11.14
CA SER A 178 3.54 -0.96 -11.70
C SER A 178 2.44 -0.59 -10.70
N SER A 179 2.04 0.69 -10.69
CA SER A 179 0.96 1.14 -9.82
C SER A 179 0.13 2.26 -10.45
N ALA A 180 -1.08 2.44 -9.94
CA ALA A 180 -1.99 3.48 -10.39
C ALA A 180 -2.85 4.01 -9.24
N MET A 181 -3.20 5.29 -9.32
CA MET A 181 -4.06 5.97 -8.34
C MET A 181 -4.96 6.98 -9.03
N LEU A 182 -6.28 6.91 -8.74
CA LEU A 182 -7.20 8.00 -9.06
C LEU A 182 -6.87 9.20 -8.17
N ALA A 183 -6.71 10.37 -8.78
CA ALA A 183 -6.38 11.61 -8.09
C ALA A 183 -7.31 12.75 -8.52
N SER A 184 -7.60 13.65 -7.58
CA SER A 184 -8.24 14.94 -7.89
C SER A 184 -7.53 16.13 -7.25
N TRP A 185 -6.52 15.90 -6.40
CA TRP A 185 -5.75 16.96 -5.75
C TRP A 185 -4.48 17.22 -6.56
N VAL A 186 -4.68 17.80 -7.74
CA VAL A 186 -3.63 18.13 -8.70
C VAL A 186 -3.75 19.61 -9.07
N THR A 187 -2.63 20.33 -9.06
CA THR A 187 -2.60 21.74 -9.48
C THR A 187 -1.28 22.08 -10.16
N GLN A 188 -1.30 23.00 -11.11
CA GLN A 188 -0.08 23.55 -11.68
C GLN A 188 0.65 24.38 -10.62
N ALA A 189 1.96 24.21 -10.51
CA ALA A 189 2.79 24.82 -9.48
C ALA A 189 3.87 25.75 -10.03
N SER A 190 4.25 25.63 -11.30
CA SER A 190 5.26 26.50 -11.90
C SER A 190 5.16 26.59 -13.42
N PHE A 191 5.66 27.72 -13.97
CA PHE A 191 5.85 27.93 -15.41
C PHE A 191 7.25 27.56 -15.90
N LYS A 192 8.28 27.74 -15.06
CA LYS A 192 9.67 27.41 -15.39
C LYS A 192 10.39 26.81 -14.18
N PRO A 193 10.70 25.49 -14.18
CA PRO A 193 10.24 24.49 -15.14
C PRO A 193 8.70 24.34 -15.15
N LEU A 194 8.13 23.71 -16.19
CA LEU A 194 6.71 23.35 -16.19
C LEU A 194 6.48 22.35 -15.07
N GLY A 195 5.70 22.71 -14.06
CA GLY A 195 5.58 21.88 -12.88
C GLY A 195 4.18 21.84 -12.30
N LEU A 196 3.89 20.75 -11.62
CA LEU A 196 2.63 20.46 -10.97
C LEU A 196 2.86 19.86 -9.59
N THR A 197 1.85 19.97 -8.73
CA THR A 197 1.81 19.28 -7.45
C THR A 197 0.67 18.28 -7.38
N ILE A 198 0.91 17.18 -6.68
CA ILE A 198 -0.04 16.10 -6.44
C ILE A 198 -0.03 15.77 -4.95
N ALA A 199 -1.20 15.62 -4.34
CA ALA A 199 -1.29 15.01 -3.02
C ALA A 199 -1.41 13.49 -3.12
N VAL A 200 -0.50 12.76 -2.48
CA VAL A 200 -0.47 11.29 -2.44
C VAL A 200 -0.61 10.83 -0.99
N ALA A 201 -1.65 10.06 -0.69
CA ALA A 201 -1.84 9.51 0.64
C ALA A 201 -0.74 8.50 0.97
N LYS A 202 -0.27 8.50 2.23
CA LYS A 202 0.87 7.69 2.69
C LYS A 202 0.62 6.18 2.60
N ASP A 203 -0.64 5.79 2.67
CA ASP A 203 -1.09 4.40 2.67
C ASP A 203 -1.52 3.91 1.27
N ARG A 204 -1.14 4.62 0.21
CA ARG A 204 -1.37 4.19 -1.17
C ARG A 204 -0.15 3.49 -1.70
N ALA A 205 -0.34 2.35 -2.36
CA ALA A 205 0.74 1.57 -2.96
C ALA A 205 1.63 2.37 -3.94
N ILE A 206 1.07 3.38 -4.63
CA ILE A 206 1.86 4.23 -5.55
C ILE A 206 2.87 5.11 -4.81
N GLU A 207 2.70 5.35 -3.50
CA GLU A 207 3.55 6.23 -2.70
C GLU A 207 5.05 5.87 -2.81
N SER A 208 5.38 4.57 -2.85
CA SER A 208 6.76 4.08 -3.01
C SER A 208 7.39 4.37 -4.37
N MET A 209 6.60 4.87 -5.32
CA MET A 209 7.01 5.27 -6.67
C MET A 209 6.92 6.79 -6.88
N MET A 210 6.80 7.56 -5.79
CA MET A 210 6.66 9.01 -5.84
C MET A 210 7.79 9.72 -5.08
N HIS A 211 8.98 9.10 -4.97
CA HIS A 211 10.19 9.73 -4.40
C HIS A 211 10.92 10.59 -5.42
N ALA A 212 11.81 11.48 -4.96
CA ALA A 212 12.61 12.31 -5.86
C ALA A 212 13.39 11.46 -6.87
N GLY A 213 13.30 11.83 -8.16
CA GLY A 213 13.84 11.10 -9.30
C GLY A 213 12.93 10.00 -9.86
N ASP A 214 11.85 9.62 -9.17
CA ASP A 214 10.86 8.70 -9.72
C ASP A 214 10.05 9.37 -10.83
N LYS A 215 9.56 8.55 -11.77
CA LYS A 215 8.81 8.99 -12.94
C LYS A 215 7.41 8.41 -12.94
N PHE A 216 6.47 9.20 -13.44
CA PHE A 216 5.07 8.81 -13.54
C PHE A 216 4.41 9.48 -14.74
N VAL A 217 3.20 9.04 -15.09
CA VAL A 217 2.32 9.73 -16.05
C VAL A 217 1.08 10.21 -15.33
N LEU A 218 0.76 11.49 -15.51
CA LEU A 218 -0.53 12.07 -15.12
C LEU A 218 -1.48 11.99 -16.32
N ASN A 219 -2.51 11.14 -16.22
CA ASN A 219 -3.53 10.96 -17.25
C ASN A 219 -4.77 11.78 -16.88
N VAL A 220 -5.15 12.74 -17.71
CA VAL A 220 -6.34 13.58 -17.54
C VAL A 220 -7.55 12.83 -18.11
N LEU A 221 -8.62 12.68 -17.34
CA LEU A 221 -9.83 12.01 -17.82
C LEU A 221 -10.73 12.95 -18.60
N GLU A 222 -11.48 12.42 -19.56
CA GLU A 222 -12.45 13.17 -20.37
C GLU A 222 -13.84 13.13 -19.72
N GLU A 223 -14.54 14.26 -19.65
CA GLU A 223 -15.89 14.38 -19.04
C GLU A 223 -16.91 13.40 -19.66
N GLY A 224 -16.79 13.10 -20.96
CA GLY A 224 -17.71 12.22 -21.68
C GLY A 224 -17.51 10.71 -21.46
N ASN A 225 -16.38 10.27 -20.91
CA ASN A 225 -16.04 8.83 -20.85
C ASN A 225 -15.29 8.37 -19.58
N TYR A 226 -15.00 9.28 -18.63
CA TYR A 226 -14.17 8.98 -17.46
C TYR A 226 -14.70 7.85 -16.56
N GLN A 227 -16.00 7.55 -16.57
CA GLN A 227 -16.62 6.70 -15.57
C GLN A 227 -16.06 5.27 -15.59
N THR A 228 -15.63 4.76 -16.74
CA THR A 228 -15.05 3.41 -16.86
C THR A 228 -13.70 3.32 -16.15
N LEU A 229 -12.78 4.23 -16.48
CA LEU A 229 -11.47 4.30 -15.84
C LEU A 229 -11.60 4.63 -14.34
N MET A 230 -12.45 5.59 -13.99
CA MET A 230 -12.71 5.95 -12.59
C MET A 230 -13.22 4.74 -11.79
N ARG A 231 -14.24 4.03 -12.28
CA ARG A 231 -14.77 2.82 -11.62
C ARG A 231 -13.73 1.71 -11.50
N HIS A 232 -12.80 1.60 -12.45
CA HIS A 232 -11.73 0.61 -12.40
C HIS A 232 -10.73 0.92 -11.28
N PHE A 233 -10.19 2.14 -11.25
CA PHE A 233 -9.14 2.52 -10.30
C PHE A 233 -9.67 2.92 -8.91
N LEU A 234 -10.99 3.01 -8.71
CA LEU A 234 -11.63 3.07 -7.39
C LEU A 234 -11.72 1.70 -6.68
N LYS A 235 -11.57 0.59 -7.41
CA LYS A 235 -11.62 -0.75 -6.79
C LYS A 235 -10.45 -0.92 -5.83
N ARG A 236 -10.68 -1.67 -4.75
CA ARG A 236 -9.57 -2.18 -3.94
C ARG A 236 -8.93 -3.35 -4.67
N PHE A 237 -7.65 -3.21 -4.99
CA PHE A 237 -6.82 -4.28 -5.52
C PHE A 237 -6.18 -5.02 -4.35
N GLN A 238 -6.16 -6.35 -4.42
CA GLN A 238 -5.38 -7.14 -3.48
C GLN A 238 -3.88 -6.85 -3.69
N PRO A 239 -3.06 -7.03 -2.65
CA PRO A 239 -1.60 -6.93 -2.78
C PRO A 239 -1.07 -7.76 -3.96
N GLY A 240 -0.20 -7.18 -4.78
CA GLY A 240 0.41 -7.81 -5.95
C GLY A 240 -0.52 -8.01 -7.16
N ALA A 241 -1.77 -7.57 -7.12
CA ALA A 241 -2.68 -7.68 -8.27
C ALA A 241 -2.30 -6.70 -9.39
N ASP A 242 -2.43 -7.13 -10.65
CA ASP A 242 -2.28 -6.25 -11.81
C ASP A 242 -3.41 -5.21 -11.84
N ARG A 243 -3.05 -3.97 -11.51
CA ARG A 243 -3.97 -2.81 -11.48
C ARG A 243 -4.42 -2.37 -12.87
N PHE A 244 -3.73 -2.80 -13.93
CA PHE A 244 -4.02 -2.42 -15.31
C PHE A 244 -4.79 -3.50 -16.09
N SER A 245 -5.05 -4.65 -15.48
CA SER A 245 -5.80 -5.74 -16.13
C SER A 245 -7.14 -5.24 -16.70
N GLY A 246 -7.30 -5.34 -18.03
CA GLY A 246 -8.49 -4.89 -18.76
C GLY A 246 -8.51 -3.40 -19.11
N VAL A 247 -7.46 -2.65 -18.79
CA VAL A 247 -7.26 -1.25 -19.18
C VAL A 247 -6.27 -1.18 -20.33
N LYS A 248 -6.63 -0.46 -21.39
CA LYS A 248 -5.74 -0.24 -22.53
C LYS A 248 -4.67 0.78 -22.17
N THR A 249 -3.42 0.39 -22.34
CA THR A 249 -2.26 1.22 -22.05
C THR A 249 -1.25 1.17 -23.19
N GLN A 250 -0.41 2.21 -23.24
CA GLN A 250 0.80 2.24 -24.05
C GLN A 250 1.96 2.75 -23.19
N PRO A 251 3.21 2.35 -23.43
CA PRO A 251 4.34 2.86 -22.67
C PRO A 251 4.61 4.34 -23.01
N GLY A 252 4.82 5.16 -21.98
CA GLY A 252 5.40 6.50 -22.13
C GLY A 252 6.90 6.45 -22.43
N SER A 253 7.46 7.60 -22.81
CA SER A 253 8.91 7.78 -22.99
C SER A 253 9.69 7.53 -21.68
N ASN A 254 9.06 7.81 -20.54
CA ASN A 254 9.55 7.54 -19.20
C ASN A 254 9.27 6.12 -18.69
N GLY A 255 8.70 5.25 -19.55
CA GLY A 255 8.35 3.86 -19.24
C GLY A 255 7.05 3.66 -18.47
N SER A 256 6.46 4.72 -17.90
CA SER A 256 5.20 4.60 -17.14
C SER A 256 3.98 4.49 -18.08
N PRO A 257 2.91 3.78 -17.68
CA PRO A 257 1.77 3.52 -18.58
C PRO A 257 0.96 4.77 -18.90
N ILE A 258 0.77 5.08 -20.17
CA ILE A 258 -0.22 6.07 -20.64
C ILE A 258 -1.54 5.33 -20.87
N LEU A 259 -2.64 5.84 -20.31
CA LEU A 259 -3.98 5.29 -20.54
C LEU A 259 -4.51 5.77 -21.88
N THR A 260 -4.84 4.86 -22.81
CA THR A 260 -5.22 5.25 -24.18
C THR A 260 -6.56 5.97 -24.24
N ASP A 261 -7.43 5.72 -23.26
CA ASP A 261 -8.77 6.31 -23.17
C ASP A 261 -8.75 7.65 -22.37
N ALA A 262 -7.57 8.16 -22.00
CA ALA A 262 -7.42 9.46 -21.36
C ALA A 262 -7.48 10.62 -22.38
N LEU A 263 -8.03 11.77 -21.94
CA LEU A 263 -8.11 13.00 -22.73
C LEU A 263 -6.72 13.55 -23.06
N ALA A 264 -5.83 13.54 -22.08
CA ALA A 264 -4.48 14.04 -22.20
C ALA A 264 -3.56 13.27 -21.25
N TYR A 265 -2.25 13.32 -21.52
CA TYR A 265 -1.24 12.80 -20.61
C TYR A 265 -0.07 13.77 -20.46
N MET A 266 0.59 13.70 -19.32
CA MET A 266 1.83 14.40 -19.02
C MET A 266 2.83 13.41 -18.41
N GLU A 267 3.99 13.28 -19.03
CA GLU A 267 5.10 12.51 -18.48
C GLU A 267 5.87 13.39 -17.49
N CYS A 268 6.01 12.92 -16.26
CA CYS A 268 6.50 13.71 -15.14
C CYS A 268 7.68 13.03 -14.44
N GLU A 269 8.54 13.86 -13.84
CA GLU A 269 9.60 13.44 -12.92
C GLU A 269 9.44 14.17 -11.58
N VAL A 270 9.50 13.41 -10.48
CA VAL A 270 9.38 13.96 -9.13
C VAL A 270 10.65 14.70 -8.74
N VAL A 271 10.51 15.96 -8.33
CA VAL A 271 11.62 16.80 -7.88
C VAL A 271 11.74 16.80 -6.36
N SER A 272 10.62 16.95 -5.65
CA SER A 272 10.63 17.03 -4.19
C SER A 272 9.30 16.64 -3.57
N ARG A 273 9.31 16.43 -2.25
CA ARG A 273 8.13 16.08 -1.46
C ARG A 273 8.06 16.93 -0.21
N MET A 274 6.85 17.31 0.17
CA MET A 274 6.55 17.93 1.46
C MET A 274 5.73 16.96 2.31
N GLU A 275 6.18 16.75 3.55
CA GLU A 275 5.50 15.92 4.54
C GLU A 275 4.27 16.63 5.11
N LEU A 276 3.10 16.01 5.03
CA LEU A 276 1.90 16.42 5.76
C LEU A 276 1.48 15.32 6.75
N SER A 277 0.30 15.45 7.36
CA SER A 277 -0.20 14.48 8.35
C SER A 277 -0.40 13.09 7.72
N ASP A 278 -1.25 12.98 6.71
CA ASP A 278 -1.69 11.73 6.08
C ASP A 278 -1.36 11.64 4.57
N HIS A 279 -0.81 12.72 4.01
CA HIS A 279 -0.38 12.81 2.61
C HIS A 279 1.05 13.34 2.50
N HIS A 280 1.64 13.15 1.32
CA HIS A 280 2.74 13.97 0.84
C HIS A 280 2.23 14.89 -0.27
N ILE A 281 2.71 16.14 -0.30
CA ILE A 281 2.61 16.96 -1.50
C ILE A 281 3.86 16.69 -2.33
N VAL A 282 3.66 16.08 -3.49
CA VAL A 282 4.71 15.77 -4.46
C VAL A 282 4.78 16.91 -5.47
N TYR A 283 5.94 17.56 -5.60
CA TYR A 283 6.21 18.49 -6.69
C TYR A 283 6.96 17.77 -7.80
N ALA A 284 6.46 17.87 -9.03
CA ALA A 284 7.01 17.22 -10.20
C ALA A 284 7.12 18.20 -11.37
N ILE A 285 8.10 17.96 -12.23
CA ILE A 285 8.25 18.66 -13.50
C ILE A 285 7.67 17.82 -14.64
N VAL A 286 7.18 18.48 -15.67
CA VAL A 286 6.58 17.87 -16.86
C VAL A 286 7.59 17.95 -18.00
N ASP A 287 7.97 16.79 -18.53
CA ASP A 287 8.95 16.68 -19.62
C ASP A 287 8.27 16.65 -21.00
N SER A 288 7.12 16.01 -21.09
CA SER A 288 6.35 15.85 -22.32
C SER A 288 4.85 15.70 -22.02
N GLY A 289 4.01 15.92 -23.03
CA GLY A 289 2.58 15.66 -22.91
C GLY A 289 1.85 15.83 -24.23
N ARG A 290 0.67 15.26 -24.35
CA ARG A 290 -0.22 15.40 -25.52
C ARG A 290 -1.68 15.43 -25.09
N VAL A 291 -2.50 16.06 -25.92
CA VAL A 291 -3.97 16.04 -25.84
C VAL A 291 -4.50 15.23 -27.01
N SER A 292 -5.35 14.26 -26.73
CA SER A 292 -5.94 13.34 -27.70
C SER A 292 -7.09 13.97 -28.48
N ASN A 293 -7.93 14.77 -27.81
CA ASN A 293 -9.06 15.47 -28.40
C ASN A 293 -9.14 16.92 -27.88
N PRO A 294 -8.66 17.92 -28.66
CA PRO A 294 -8.62 19.32 -28.22
C PRO A 294 -9.98 19.95 -27.92
N GLU A 295 -11.06 19.40 -28.47
CA GLU A 295 -12.42 19.94 -28.32
C GLU A 295 -13.17 19.33 -27.12
N ALA A 296 -12.63 18.26 -26.52
CA ALA A 296 -13.26 17.61 -25.38
C ALA A 296 -12.85 18.26 -24.05
N LEU A 297 -13.78 18.23 -23.08
CA LEU A 297 -13.57 18.83 -21.78
C LEU A 297 -12.96 17.82 -20.78
N PRO A 298 -12.05 18.26 -19.89
CA PRO A 298 -11.56 17.44 -18.81
C PRO A 298 -12.67 17.13 -17.81
N ALA A 299 -12.66 15.92 -17.28
CA ALA A 299 -13.62 15.49 -16.28
C ALA A 299 -13.43 16.24 -14.97
N VAL A 300 -14.53 16.65 -14.33
CA VAL A 300 -14.50 17.36 -13.04
C VAL A 300 -14.97 16.47 -11.89
N HIS A 301 -14.23 16.47 -10.79
CA HIS A 301 -14.62 15.76 -9.59
C HIS A 301 -15.61 16.59 -8.76
N HIS A 302 -16.88 16.20 -8.80
CA HIS A 302 -17.93 16.82 -7.98
C HIS A 302 -18.13 16.07 -6.66
N ARG A 303 -17.67 16.67 -5.56
CA ARG A 303 -17.78 16.09 -4.22
C ARG A 303 -18.91 16.72 -3.42
N LYS A 304 -19.50 15.92 -2.52
CA LYS A 304 -20.48 16.40 -1.53
C LYS A 304 -19.83 16.70 -0.17
N VAL A 305 -18.72 16.03 0.13
CA VAL A 305 -17.98 16.08 1.39
C VAL A 305 -16.46 15.97 1.13
N GLY A 306 -15.67 16.45 2.08
CA GLY A 306 -14.21 16.57 2.00
C GLY A 306 -13.43 15.36 2.55
N ASN A 307 -14.09 14.46 3.27
CA ASN A 307 -13.45 13.35 4.00
C ASN A 307 -13.22 12.05 3.22
N HIS A 308 -13.75 11.90 1.99
CA HIS A 308 -13.46 10.74 1.14
C HIS A 308 -13.49 11.09 -0.36
N TYR A 309 -12.94 10.18 -1.17
CA TYR A 309 -13.11 10.11 -2.62
C TYR A 309 -14.42 9.39 -2.98
#